data_AF-A0A6A6RR52-F1
#
_entry.id   AF-A0A6A6RR52-F1
#
_cell.length_a   1.000
_cell.length_b   1.000
_cell.length_c   1.000
_cell.angle_alpha   90.00
_cell.angle_beta   90.00
_cell.angle_gamma   90.00
#
_symmetry.space_group_name_H-M   'P 1'
#
loop_
_entity.id
_entity.type
_entity.pdbx_description
1 polymer ?
#
loop_
_entity_poly.entity_id
_entity_poly.type
_entity_poly.pdbx_seq_one_letter_code
_entity_poly.pdbx_strand_id
1 'polypeptide(L)'
;MYLYRSDNNSYYGEGDFAWGTSSTDHLSFGSSNNSATATLYNGWLANLPQLLLSFGYFTINTLCTCMASAEEWNNMARKRKGLRVTDPQGDQRSTYFLQLPYRYSLPLIIISGSAHLLLSQAFFLVRIDSYDRQREIIADRSQSACGFSILSLYVLIGLVFCLLCAVGALSCRRLRMRMPVAASCTLAISAACHRSPSEVDVHLEKVQWGVIEHSLEGEVGHCSFSAQPVRKPEHGVTYR
;
A
#
# COMPACT_ATOMS: atom_id res chain seq x y z
N MET A 1 18.24 18.03 22.99
CA MET A 1 18.19 18.22 24.45
C MET A 1 17.81 19.67 24.69
N TYR A 2 16.52 19.96 24.83
CA TYR A 2 16.05 21.32 25.13
C TYR A 2 15.88 21.42 26.65
N LEU A 3 16.62 22.34 27.27
CA LEU A 3 16.51 22.66 28.69
C LEU A 3 15.20 23.44 28.89
N TYR A 4 14.20 22.81 29.50
CA TYR A 4 12.96 23.48 29.87
C TYR A 4 13.18 24.25 31.18
N ARG A 5 13.28 25.57 31.08
CA ARG A 5 13.25 26.48 32.23
C ARG A 5 11.78 26.73 32.57
N SER A 6 11.33 26.26 33.73
CA SER A 6 9.99 26.54 34.25
C SER A 6 9.91 27.99 34.70
N ASP A 7 9.65 28.90 33.77
CA ASP A 7 9.18 30.24 34.12
C ASP A 7 7.66 30.16 34.35
N ASN A 8 7.26 30.32 35.61
CA ASN A 8 5.88 30.48 36.03
C ASN A 8 5.31 31.77 35.40
N ASN A 9 4.75 31.66 34.20
CA ASN A 9 3.81 32.65 33.71
C ASN A 9 2.68 31.95 32.97
N SER A 10 1.61 31.73 33.72
CA SER A 10 0.31 31.28 33.26
C SER A 10 -0.25 32.22 32.18
N TYR A 11 -0.17 31.78 30.92
CA TYR A 11 -1.08 32.20 29.87
C TYR A 11 -2.07 31.05 29.62
N TYR A 12 -3.21 31.13 30.30
CA TYR A 12 -4.43 30.51 29.79
C TYR A 12 -4.91 31.41 28.65
N GLY A 13 -4.77 30.98 27.39
CA GLY A 13 -5.31 31.71 26.24
C GLY A 13 -4.81 31.18 24.91
N GLU A 14 -5.77 30.69 24.10
CA GLU A 14 -5.65 30.19 22.72
C GLU A 14 -4.94 28.84 22.55
N GLY A 15 -5.61 27.92 21.86
CA GLY A 15 -5.03 26.63 21.52
C GLY A 15 -3.84 26.84 20.59
N ASP A 16 -2.64 26.87 21.15
CA ASP A 16 -1.41 26.95 20.38
C ASP A 16 -1.32 25.72 19.49
N PHE A 17 -1.66 25.89 18.21
CA PHE A 17 -1.48 24.87 17.16
C PHE A 17 0.01 24.69 16.87
N ALA A 18 0.74 24.16 17.84
CA ALA A 18 2.16 23.90 17.74
C ALA A 18 2.43 22.66 16.89
N TRP A 19 3.37 22.79 15.96
CA TRP A 19 3.76 21.71 15.06
C TRP A 19 4.70 20.71 15.75
N GLY A 20 4.38 19.42 15.62
CA GLY A 20 5.31 18.36 15.98
C GLY A 20 5.73 18.37 17.44
N THR A 21 7.02 18.11 17.67
CA THR A 21 7.64 18.09 19.01
C THR A 21 7.66 19.44 19.72
N SER A 22 7.24 20.53 19.05
CA SER A 22 7.08 21.84 19.70
C SER A 22 5.77 21.94 20.48
N SER A 23 4.87 20.97 20.33
CA SER A 23 3.63 20.86 21.11
C SER A 23 3.93 20.54 22.58
N THR A 24 3.24 21.25 23.47
CA THR A 24 3.28 21.03 24.93
C THR A 24 2.25 20.00 25.39
N ASP A 25 1.35 19.58 24.48
CA ASP A 25 0.33 18.59 24.75
C ASP A 25 0.95 17.21 24.94
N HIS A 26 0.63 16.58 26.08
CA HIS A 26 1.13 15.25 26.43
C HIS A 26 0.00 14.40 27.01
N LEU A 27 -0.01 13.13 26.61
CA LEU A 27 -0.88 12.09 27.14
C LEU A 27 -0.03 11.16 27.99
N SER A 28 -0.41 11.03 29.26
CA SER A 28 0.12 10.01 30.16
C SER A 28 -0.72 8.74 30.01
N PHE A 29 -0.34 7.87 29.06
CA PHE A 29 -1.03 6.60 28.82
C PHE A 29 -0.46 5.44 29.68
N GLY A 30 0.59 5.67 30.47
CA GLY A 30 1.29 4.67 31.27
C GLY A 30 1.70 5.16 32.66
N SER A 31 2.28 4.28 33.48
CA SER A 31 2.79 4.64 34.80
C SER A 31 3.79 5.80 34.66
N SER A 32 3.56 6.90 35.39
CA SER A 32 4.43 8.08 35.42
C SER A 32 5.80 7.82 36.07
N ASN A 33 6.09 6.58 36.45
CA ASN A 33 7.32 6.20 37.13
C ASN A 33 8.51 6.15 36.15
N ASN A 34 9.70 6.51 36.63
CA ASN A 34 10.94 6.51 35.84
C ASN A 34 11.58 5.14 35.63
N SER A 35 10.80 4.07 35.70
CA SER A 35 11.32 2.73 35.45
C SER A 35 11.64 2.57 33.96
N ALA A 36 12.76 1.92 33.63
CA ALA A 36 13.13 1.60 32.25
C ALA A 36 11.98 0.90 31.49
N THR A 37 11.21 0.07 32.19
CA THR A 37 10.00 -0.60 31.69
C THR A 37 8.90 0.38 31.26
N ALA A 38 8.68 1.46 32.01
CA ALA A 38 7.65 2.47 31.69
C ALA A 38 8.03 3.28 30.44
N THR A 39 9.30 3.66 30.32
CA THR A 39 9.83 4.33 29.12
C THR A 39 9.72 3.42 27.89
N LEU A 40 10.05 2.14 28.02
CA LEU A 40 9.89 1.16 26.93
C LEU A 40 8.43 0.99 26.53
N TYR A 41 7.52 0.89 27.51
CA TYR A 41 6.08 0.77 27.27
C TYR A 41 5.51 1.99 26.52
N ASN A 42 5.83 3.20 26.99
CA ASN A 42 5.42 4.44 26.32
C ASN A 42 6.02 4.57 24.92
N GLY A 43 7.28 4.14 24.74
CA GLY A 43 7.93 4.07 23.43
C GLY A 43 7.20 3.13 22.47
N TRP A 44 6.82 1.93 22.93
CA TRP A 44 6.02 0.99 22.14
C TRP A 44 4.68 1.59 21.75
N LEU A 45 3.96 2.18 22.70
CA LEU A 45 2.64 2.77 22.47
C LEU A 45 2.69 3.92 21.46
N ALA A 46 3.69 4.80 21.56
CA ALA A 46 3.90 5.89 20.60
C ALA A 46 4.17 5.38 19.16
N ASN A 47 4.69 4.15 19.02
CA ASN A 47 4.99 3.53 17.72
C ASN A 47 3.88 2.60 17.21
N LEU A 48 2.89 2.21 18.02
CA LEU A 48 1.77 1.39 17.55
C LEU A 48 1.03 2.02 16.36
N PRO A 49 0.75 3.33 16.33
CA PRO A 49 0.16 3.97 15.15
C PRO A 49 1.01 3.80 13.88
N GLN A 50 2.35 3.80 13.99
CA GLN A 50 3.25 3.63 12.85
C GLN A 50 3.12 2.22 12.25
N LEU A 51 2.94 1.20 13.10
CA LEU A 51 2.66 -0.16 12.63
C LEU A 51 1.32 -0.28 11.93
N LEU A 52 0.27 0.34 12.49
CA LEU A 52 -1.06 0.35 11.86
C LEU A 52 -1.03 1.04 10.48
N LEU A 53 -0.30 2.14 10.37
CA LEU A 53 -0.11 2.84 9.09
C LEU A 53 0.58 1.95 8.05
N SER A 54 1.60 1.18 8.45
CA SER A 54 2.28 0.19 7.59
C SER A 54 1.33 -0.91 7.10
N PHE A 55 0.48 -1.45 7.98
CA PHE A 55 -0.54 -2.43 7.56
C PHE A 55 -1.56 -1.82 6.57
N GLY A 56 -1.94 -0.56 6.79
CA GLY A 56 -2.74 0.20 5.84
C GLY A 56 -2.08 0.33 4.47
N TYR A 57 -0.79 0.66 4.43
CA TYR A 57 0.00 0.70 3.19
C TYR A 57 -0.02 -0.64 2.46
N PHE A 58 0.27 -1.75 3.15
CA PHE A 58 0.25 -3.09 2.52
C PHE A 58 -1.12 -3.42 1.93
N THR A 59 -2.20 -3.07 2.63
CA THR A 59 -3.57 -3.29 2.16
C THR A 59 -3.87 -2.50 0.88
N ILE A 60 -3.55 -1.19 0.88
CA ILE A 60 -3.77 -0.32 -0.28
C ILE A 60 -2.86 -0.74 -1.45
N ASN A 61 -1.61 -1.10 -1.19
CA ASN A 61 -0.67 -1.62 -2.18
C ASN A 61 -1.21 -2.89 -2.85
N THR A 62 -1.75 -3.82 -2.04
CA THR A 62 -2.37 -5.06 -2.52
C THR A 62 -3.57 -4.76 -3.41
N LEU A 63 -4.48 -3.87 -2.98
CA LEU A 63 -5.66 -3.47 -3.77
C LEU A 63 -5.26 -2.87 -5.12
N CYS A 64 -4.31 -1.92 -5.12
CA CYS A 64 -3.80 -1.32 -6.35
C CYS A 64 -3.14 -2.36 -7.28
N THR A 65 -2.44 -3.34 -6.72
CA THR A 65 -1.82 -4.44 -7.47
C THR A 65 -2.87 -5.34 -8.10
N CYS A 66 -3.93 -5.70 -7.37
CA CYS A 66 -5.05 -6.45 -7.91
C CYS A 66 -5.75 -5.71 -9.06
N MET A 67 -6.00 -4.41 -8.92
CA MET A 67 -6.60 -3.59 -9.97
C MET A 67 -5.73 -3.51 -11.23
N ALA A 68 -4.42 -3.26 -11.05
CA ALA A 68 -3.48 -3.18 -12.16
C ALA A 68 -3.30 -4.52 -12.87
N SER A 69 -3.25 -5.63 -12.12
CA SER A 69 -3.19 -6.99 -12.65
C SER A 69 -4.45 -7.33 -13.45
N ALA A 70 -5.63 -7.04 -12.90
CA ALA A 70 -6.91 -7.25 -13.58
C ALA A 70 -7.01 -6.45 -14.88
N GLU A 71 -6.54 -5.19 -14.88
CA GLU A 71 -6.48 -4.37 -16.09
C GLU A 71 -5.49 -4.94 -17.11
N GLU A 72 -4.32 -5.41 -16.70
CA GLU A 72 -3.35 -6.02 -17.61
C GLU A 72 -3.91 -7.31 -18.23
N TRP A 73 -4.46 -8.20 -17.41
CA TRP A 73 -5.11 -9.45 -17.81
C TRP A 73 -6.21 -9.19 -18.84
N ASN A 74 -7.13 -8.29 -18.51
CA ASN A 74 -8.23 -7.91 -19.40
C ASN A 74 -7.75 -7.26 -20.71
N ASN A 75 -6.62 -6.56 -20.67
CA ASN A 75 -6.02 -5.97 -21.88
C ASN A 75 -5.43 -7.00 -22.83
N MET A 76 -5.07 -8.21 -22.37
CA MET A 76 -4.58 -9.28 -23.24
C MET A 76 -5.69 -9.90 -24.10
N ALA A 77 -6.97 -9.68 -23.79
CA ALA A 77 -8.09 -10.01 -24.69
C ALA A 77 -8.34 -8.93 -25.75
N ARG A 78 -7.78 -7.73 -25.59
CA ARG A 78 -7.94 -6.61 -26.54
C ARG A 78 -6.85 -6.56 -27.59
N LYS A 79 -5.61 -6.79 -27.17
CA LYS A 79 -4.42 -6.63 -28.01
C LYS A 79 -3.37 -7.67 -27.65
N ARG A 80 -2.62 -8.08 -28.67
CA ARG A 80 -1.43 -8.91 -28.53
C ARG A 80 -0.38 -8.23 -27.65
N LYS A 81 0.18 -9.00 -26.72
CA LYS A 81 1.23 -8.55 -25.81
C LYS A 81 2.19 -9.68 -25.52
N GLY A 82 3.49 -9.38 -25.46
CA GLY A 82 4.48 -10.31 -24.93
C GLY A 82 4.33 -10.49 -23.42
N LEU A 83 4.63 -11.69 -22.94
CA LEU A 83 4.61 -12.02 -21.51
C LEU A 83 5.69 -11.24 -20.76
N ARG A 84 5.42 -10.91 -19.49
CA ARG A 84 6.39 -10.24 -18.63
C ARG A 84 7.14 -11.29 -17.81
N VAL A 85 8.46 -11.37 -18.00
CA VAL A 85 9.33 -12.32 -17.30
C VAL A 85 10.59 -11.62 -16.81
N THR A 86 11.30 -12.23 -15.87
CA THR A 86 12.51 -11.66 -15.28
C THR A 86 13.68 -11.64 -16.27
N ASP A 87 13.83 -12.69 -17.07
CA ASP A 87 14.85 -12.83 -18.11
C ASP A 87 14.18 -12.99 -19.48
N PRO A 88 13.93 -11.89 -20.22
CA PRO A 88 13.12 -11.92 -21.43
C PRO A 88 13.90 -12.48 -22.62
N GLN A 89 13.23 -13.36 -23.38
CA GLN A 89 13.69 -13.86 -24.67
C GLN A 89 12.64 -13.58 -25.76
N GLY A 90 13.11 -13.34 -27.00
CA GLY A 90 12.24 -13.05 -28.13
C GLY A 90 11.41 -11.76 -27.94
N ASP A 91 10.09 -11.89 -28.03
CA ASP A 91 9.11 -10.80 -27.96
C ASP A 91 8.57 -10.54 -26.53
N GLN A 92 9.14 -11.23 -25.53
CA GLN A 92 8.83 -11.05 -24.11
C GLN A 92 9.29 -9.68 -23.58
N ARG A 93 8.73 -9.28 -22.44
CA ARG A 93 9.02 -8.00 -21.79
C ARG A 93 9.64 -8.26 -20.43
N SER A 94 10.62 -7.46 -20.04
CA SER A 94 11.15 -7.52 -18.66
C SER A 94 10.08 -7.09 -17.65
N THR A 95 10.09 -7.68 -16.47
CA THR A 95 9.29 -7.25 -15.32
C THR A 95 9.77 -5.89 -14.79
N TYR A 96 8.86 -5.13 -14.19
CA TYR A 96 9.26 -3.95 -13.42
C TYR A 96 10.06 -4.38 -12.18
N PHE A 97 11.00 -3.54 -11.72
CA PHE A 97 11.70 -3.77 -10.45
C PHE A 97 10.73 -3.75 -9.25
N LEU A 98 9.67 -2.94 -9.32
CA LEU A 98 8.53 -3.00 -8.40
C LEU A 98 7.39 -3.81 -9.03
N GLN A 99 6.72 -4.67 -8.24
CA GLN A 99 5.58 -5.49 -8.70
C GLN A 99 4.45 -4.65 -9.34
N LEU A 100 4.33 -3.38 -8.95
CA LEU A 100 3.31 -2.45 -9.40
C LEU A 100 3.89 -1.42 -10.39
N PRO A 101 3.17 -1.06 -11.49
CA PRO A 101 3.63 -0.01 -12.41
C PRO A 101 3.96 1.29 -11.67
N TYR A 102 5.05 1.95 -12.05
CA TYR A 102 5.57 3.17 -11.40
C TYR A 102 4.53 4.28 -11.20
N ARG A 103 3.52 4.35 -12.06
CA ARG A 103 2.42 5.33 -11.97
C ARG A 103 1.57 5.17 -10.71
N TYR A 104 1.47 3.96 -10.16
CA TYR A 104 0.76 3.70 -8.92
C TYR A 104 1.72 3.59 -7.73
N SER A 105 2.89 2.95 -7.91
CA SER A 105 3.82 2.71 -6.80
C SER A 105 4.50 3.98 -6.32
N LEU A 106 4.94 4.89 -7.20
CA LEU A 106 5.63 6.11 -6.78
C LEU A 106 4.73 7.03 -5.94
N PRO A 107 3.51 7.40 -6.36
CA PRO A 107 2.63 8.22 -5.51
C PRO A 107 2.33 7.55 -4.18
N LEU A 108 2.09 6.23 -4.18
CA LEU A 108 1.79 5.48 -2.96
C LEU A 108 2.96 5.49 -1.98
N ILE A 109 4.20 5.28 -2.46
CA ILE A 109 5.41 5.32 -1.64
C ILE A 109 5.62 6.73 -1.07
N ILE A 110 5.48 7.77 -1.89
CA ILE A 110 5.68 9.16 -1.46
C ILE A 110 4.65 9.54 -0.39
N ILE A 111 3.36 9.26 -0.62
CA ILE A 111 2.29 9.58 0.32
C ILE A 111 2.45 8.78 1.61
N SER A 112 2.77 7.48 1.52
CA SER A 112 2.98 6.65 2.71
C SER A 112 4.19 7.13 3.52
N GLY A 113 5.31 7.41 2.86
CA GLY A 113 6.50 7.98 3.51
C GLY A 113 6.19 9.31 4.19
N SER A 114 5.45 10.19 3.51
CA SER A 114 5.00 11.46 4.09
C SER A 114 4.08 11.25 5.29
N ALA A 115 3.17 10.28 5.23
CA ALA A 115 2.29 9.93 6.34
C ALA A 115 3.08 9.40 7.55
N HIS A 116 4.11 8.57 7.34
CA HIS A 116 4.99 8.11 8.43
C HIS A 116 5.77 9.26 9.07
N LEU A 117 6.29 10.19 8.25
CA LEU A 117 6.97 11.40 8.73
C LEU A 117 6.02 12.32 9.50
N LEU A 118 4.79 12.51 9.04
CA LEU A 118 3.78 13.30 9.74
C LEU A 118 3.35 12.62 11.04
N LEU A 119 3.25 11.30 11.04
CA LEU A 119 2.84 10.55 12.22
C LEU A 119 3.90 10.61 13.33
N SER A 120 5.18 10.72 13.01
CA SER A 120 6.23 10.97 14.02
C SER A 120 6.23 12.40 14.56
N GLN A 121 5.61 13.35 13.84
CA GLN A 121 5.32 14.68 14.38
C GLN A 121 4.02 14.67 15.20
N ALA A 122 3.03 13.86 14.82
CA ALA A 122 1.76 13.75 15.53
C ALA A 122 1.88 13.02 16.87
N PHE A 123 2.76 12.00 16.97
CA PHE A 123 3.04 11.27 18.20
C PHE A 123 4.54 11.16 18.40
N PHE A 124 5.02 11.55 19.58
CA PHE A 124 6.44 11.53 19.93
C PHE A 124 6.63 11.15 21.39
N LEU A 125 7.77 10.54 21.72
CA LEU A 125 8.11 10.22 23.11
C LEU A 125 8.67 11.47 23.79
N VAL A 126 8.08 11.85 24.92
CA VAL A 126 8.55 12.95 25.76
C VAL A 126 9.13 12.37 27.05
N ARG A 127 10.31 12.85 27.42
CA ARG A 127 10.96 12.54 28.70
C ARG A 127 11.31 13.84 29.39
N ILE A 128 10.77 14.02 30.58
CA ILE A 128 11.02 15.18 31.43
C ILE A 128 11.89 14.68 32.57
N ASP A 129 13.17 15.06 32.57
CA ASP A 129 14.09 14.75 33.67
C ASP A 129 14.19 15.95 34.63
N SER A 130 13.91 15.72 35.91
CA SER A 130 14.10 16.73 36.97
C SER A 130 15.48 16.59 37.60
N TYR A 131 16.19 17.70 37.80
CA TYR A 131 17.53 17.71 38.39
C TYR A 131 17.55 18.39 39.77
N ASP A 132 18.35 17.87 40.70
CA ASP A 132 18.63 18.51 41.98
C ASP A 132 19.71 19.61 41.86
N ARG A 133 19.97 20.37 42.92
CA ARG A 133 20.98 21.44 43.01
C ARG A 133 22.40 20.94 42.70
N GLN A 134 22.64 19.65 42.90
CA GLN A 134 23.88 18.92 42.58
C GLN A 134 23.93 18.40 41.14
N ARG A 135 22.90 18.67 40.32
CA ARG A 135 22.71 18.16 38.94
C ARG A 135 22.50 16.64 38.82
N GLU A 136 22.12 15.99 39.91
CA GLU A 136 21.68 14.59 39.89
C GLU A 136 20.22 14.47 39.49
N ILE A 137 19.85 13.40 38.77
CA ILE A 137 18.47 13.17 38.30
C ILE A 137 17.60 12.70 39.48
N ILE A 138 16.50 13.41 39.72
CA ILE A 138 15.52 13.06 40.75
C ILE A 138 14.52 12.06 40.15
N ALA A 139 14.79 10.77 40.35
CA ALA A 139 13.99 9.67 39.82
C ALA A 139 12.54 9.58 40.35
N ASP A 140 12.16 10.40 41.34
CA ASP A 140 10.76 10.52 41.79
C ASP A 140 10.00 11.66 41.09
N ARG A 141 10.71 12.60 40.44
CA ARG A 141 10.13 13.78 39.77
C ARG A 141 10.29 13.77 38.26
N SER A 142 11.16 12.94 37.70
CA SER A 142 11.21 12.74 36.26
C SER A 142 9.96 11.98 35.79
N GLN A 143 9.55 12.13 34.52
CA GLN A 143 8.42 11.38 33.95
C GLN A 143 8.66 11.09 32.46
N SER A 144 8.13 9.98 31.98
CA SER A 144 8.04 9.67 30.55
C SER A 144 6.57 9.63 30.12
N ALA A 145 6.24 10.30 29.03
CA ALA A 145 4.90 10.40 28.49
C ALA A 145 4.92 10.35 26.94
N CYS A 146 3.75 10.17 26.34
CA CYS A 146 3.58 10.30 24.89
C CYS A 146 3.08 11.71 24.59
N GLY A 147 3.91 12.52 23.94
CA GLY A 147 3.52 13.82 23.40
C GLY A 147 2.70 13.67 22.13
N PHE A 148 1.78 14.61 21.89
CA PHE A 148 1.04 14.67 20.63
C PHE A 148 0.91 16.10 20.11
N SER A 149 0.73 16.24 18.79
CA SER A 149 0.43 17.53 18.15
C SER A 149 -0.89 17.44 17.40
N ILE A 150 -1.87 18.22 17.84
CA ILE A 150 -3.20 18.28 17.23
C ILE A 150 -3.11 18.75 15.76
N LEU A 151 -2.27 19.75 15.48
CA LEU A 151 -2.07 20.26 14.11
C LEU A 151 -1.50 19.18 13.18
N SER A 152 -0.44 18.49 13.61
CA SER A 152 0.16 17.41 12.83
C SER A 152 -0.83 16.25 12.63
N LEU A 153 -1.68 15.96 13.63
CA LEU A 153 -2.73 14.96 13.52
C LEU A 153 -3.79 15.33 12.48
N TYR A 154 -4.26 16.58 12.45
CA TYR A 154 -5.21 17.04 11.42
C TYR A 154 -4.62 16.94 10.01
N VAL A 155 -3.36 17.33 9.82
CA VAL A 155 -2.69 17.21 8.52
C VAL A 155 -2.54 15.75 8.10
N LEU A 156 -2.18 14.87 9.05
CA LEU A 156 -2.10 13.42 8.80
C LEU A 156 -3.47 12.84 8.39
N ILE A 157 -4.53 13.15 9.14
CA ILE A 157 -5.89 12.68 8.85
C ILE A 157 -6.32 13.15 7.46
N GLY A 158 -6.09 14.42 7.12
CA GLY A 158 -6.38 14.97 5.80
C GLY A 158 -5.65 14.23 4.68
N LEU A 159 -4.35 13.96 4.86
CA LEU A 159 -3.54 13.21 3.88
C LEU A 159 -4.08 11.79 3.68
N VAL A 160 -4.35 11.06 4.76
CA VAL A 160 -4.88 9.68 4.71
C VAL A 160 -6.28 9.67 4.09
N PHE A 161 -7.14 10.62 4.44
CA PHE A 161 -8.48 10.73 3.86
C PHE A 161 -8.44 10.99 2.35
N CYS A 162 -7.56 11.90 1.89
CA CYS A 162 -7.34 12.16 0.47
C CYS A 162 -6.87 10.90 -0.27
N LEU A 163 -5.95 10.13 0.32
CA LEU A 163 -5.49 8.85 -0.24
C LEU A 163 -6.64 7.84 -0.36
N LEU A 164 -7.45 7.67 0.68
CA LEU A 164 -8.60 6.75 0.68
C LEU A 164 -9.64 7.17 -0.36
N CYS A 165 -9.92 8.47 -0.49
CA CYS A 165 -10.81 9.00 -1.53
C CYS A 165 -10.27 8.70 -2.94
N ALA A 166 -8.98 8.92 -3.18
CA ALA A 166 -8.36 8.66 -4.49
C ALA A 166 -8.41 7.18 -4.87
N VAL A 167 -8.09 6.29 -3.91
CA VAL A 167 -8.16 4.83 -4.11
C VAL A 167 -9.61 4.36 -4.27
N GLY A 168 -10.54 4.91 -3.49
CA GLY A 168 -11.97 4.62 -3.60
C GLY A 168 -12.54 5.03 -4.95
N ALA A 169 -12.20 6.23 -5.43
CA ALA A 169 -12.59 6.70 -6.75
C ALA A 169 -12.01 5.81 -7.87
N LEU A 170 -10.76 5.38 -7.74
CA LEU A 170 -10.13 4.42 -8.67
C LEU A 170 -10.85 3.07 -8.65
N SER A 171 -11.21 2.57 -7.46
CA SER A 171 -11.91 1.29 -7.27
C SER A 171 -13.32 1.30 -7.84
N CYS A 172 -13.98 2.46 -7.86
CA CYS A 172 -15.30 2.63 -8.48
C CYS A 172 -15.26 2.66 -10.02
N ARG A 173 -14.08 2.72 -10.64
CA ARG A 173 -13.99 2.72 -12.11
C ARG A 173 -14.38 1.33 -12.64
N ARG A 174 -15.46 1.30 -13.43
CA ARG A 174 -15.92 0.06 -14.07
C ARG A 174 -14.87 -0.48 -15.04
N LEU A 175 -14.31 -1.65 -14.72
CA LEU A 175 -13.51 -2.43 -15.65
C LEU A 175 -14.45 -3.12 -16.65
N ARG A 176 -14.35 -2.78 -17.95
CA ARG A 176 -15.06 -3.51 -19.00
C ARG A 176 -14.44 -4.90 -19.14
N MET A 177 -15.05 -5.90 -18.52
CA MET A 177 -14.60 -7.30 -18.58
C MET A 177 -14.70 -7.83 -20.02
N ARG A 178 -13.58 -8.33 -20.54
CA ARG A 178 -13.41 -8.96 -21.87
C ARG A 178 -12.81 -10.34 -21.77
N MET A 179 -12.28 -10.67 -20.60
CA MET A 179 -11.69 -11.94 -20.24
C MET A 179 -12.21 -12.30 -18.84
N PRO A 180 -12.45 -13.59 -18.55
CA PRO A 180 -12.76 -14.03 -17.20
C PRO A 180 -11.70 -13.52 -16.21
N VAL A 181 -12.14 -12.93 -15.10
CA VAL A 181 -11.24 -12.43 -14.07
C VAL A 181 -10.61 -13.64 -13.39
N ALA A 182 -9.31 -13.84 -13.59
CA ALA A 182 -8.61 -14.95 -12.96
C ALA A 182 -8.38 -14.73 -11.45
N ALA A 183 -8.36 -13.48 -10.98
CA ALA A 183 -8.15 -13.12 -9.56
C ALA A 183 -6.98 -13.88 -8.89
N SER A 184 -5.89 -14.12 -9.62
CA SER A 184 -4.73 -14.91 -9.19
C SER A 184 -5.01 -16.40 -8.93
N CYS A 185 -6.15 -16.92 -9.37
CA CYS A 185 -6.45 -18.36 -9.36
C CYS A 185 -5.59 -19.07 -10.41
N THR A 186 -4.70 -19.96 -9.94
CA THR A 186 -3.83 -20.75 -10.81
C THR A 186 -4.61 -21.62 -11.78
N LEU A 187 -5.75 -22.17 -11.36
CA LEU A 187 -6.64 -22.96 -12.23
C LEU A 187 -7.18 -22.12 -13.39
N ALA A 188 -7.66 -20.90 -13.12
CA ALA A 188 -8.17 -20.01 -14.15
C ALA A 188 -7.06 -19.55 -15.12
N ILE A 189 -5.86 -19.29 -14.61
CA ILE A 189 -4.69 -18.94 -15.43
C ILE A 189 -4.29 -20.15 -16.29
N SER A 190 -4.22 -21.34 -15.71
CA SER A 190 -3.86 -22.57 -16.42
C SER A 190 -4.85 -22.90 -17.54
N ALA A 191 -6.15 -22.74 -17.30
CA ALA A 191 -7.18 -22.92 -18.32
C ALA A 191 -6.98 -21.94 -19.48
N ALA A 192 -6.71 -20.67 -19.18
CA ALA A 192 -6.42 -19.66 -20.20
C ALA A 192 -5.10 -19.92 -20.96
N CYS A 193 -4.18 -20.71 -20.41
CA CYS A 193 -2.91 -21.08 -21.04
C CYS A 193 -2.95 -22.45 -21.73
N HIS A 194 -4.08 -23.16 -21.70
CA HIS A 194 -4.20 -24.46 -22.34
C HIS A 194 -4.29 -24.28 -23.86
N ARG A 195 -3.20 -24.58 -24.57
CA ARG A 195 -2.95 -24.18 -25.95
C ARG A 195 -3.05 -25.37 -26.92
N SER A 196 -3.23 -25.07 -28.20
CA SER A 196 -3.24 -26.09 -29.25
C SER A 196 -1.86 -26.77 -29.36
N PRO A 197 -1.78 -28.09 -29.57
CA PRO A 197 -0.51 -28.80 -29.76
C PRO A 197 0.30 -28.33 -30.98
N SER A 198 -0.34 -27.65 -31.93
CA SER A 198 0.29 -27.12 -33.15
C SER A 198 1.14 -25.87 -32.91
N GLU A 199 0.94 -25.16 -31.81
CA GLU A 199 1.68 -23.94 -31.52
C GLU A 199 2.95 -24.22 -30.67
N VAL A 200 4.12 -24.03 -31.31
CA VAL A 200 5.44 -24.17 -30.68
C VAL A 200 5.90 -22.80 -30.17
N ASP A 201 6.61 -22.76 -29.04
CA ASP A 201 7.26 -21.56 -28.48
C ASP A 201 6.39 -20.30 -28.27
N VAL A 202 5.06 -20.44 -28.16
CA VAL A 202 4.08 -19.36 -27.91
C VAL A 202 4.48 -18.39 -26.79
N HIS A 203 5.16 -18.89 -25.76
CA HIS A 203 5.62 -18.09 -24.63
C HIS A 203 6.65 -17.01 -25.00
N LEU A 204 7.38 -17.18 -26.12
CA LEU A 204 8.36 -16.21 -26.64
C LEU A 204 7.72 -15.13 -27.52
N GLU A 205 6.46 -15.30 -27.92
CA GLU A 205 5.77 -14.42 -28.86
C GLU A 205 4.75 -13.49 -28.19
N LYS A 206 4.18 -12.57 -28.98
CA LYS A 206 3.07 -11.72 -28.55
C LYS A 206 1.74 -12.50 -28.61
N VAL A 207 1.24 -12.87 -27.44
CA VAL A 207 -0.02 -13.62 -27.29
C VAL A 207 -1.23 -12.70 -27.13
N GLN A 208 -2.39 -13.20 -27.56
CA GLN A 208 -3.70 -12.60 -27.26
C GLN A 208 -4.65 -13.70 -26.80
N TRP A 209 -5.52 -13.38 -25.84
CA TRP A 209 -6.57 -14.30 -25.42
C TRP A 209 -7.80 -14.18 -26.31
N GLY A 210 -8.36 -15.31 -26.72
CA GLY A 210 -9.61 -15.39 -27.46
C GLY A 210 -9.94 -16.82 -27.87
N VAL A 211 -10.93 -16.95 -28.74
CA VAL A 211 -11.36 -18.24 -29.31
C VAL A 211 -10.31 -18.69 -30.32
N ILE A 212 -9.81 -19.92 -30.16
CA ILE A 212 -8.85 -20.56 -31.07
C ILE A 212 -9.63 -21.39 -32.10
N GLU A 213 -9.27 -21.28 -33.39
CA GLU A 213 -9.87 -22.06 -34.49
C GLU A 213 -9.25 -23.47 -34.53
N HIS A 214 -9.64 -24.34 -33.61
CA HIS A 214 -9.23 -25.75 -33.63
C HIS A 214 -10.36 -26.73 -33.28
N SER A 215 -11.61 -26.30 -33.36
CA SER A 215 -12.76 -27.20 -33.21
C SER A 215 -12.98 -27.94 -34.52
N LEU A 216 -12.74 -29.25 -34.51
CA LEU A 216 -13.36 -30.15 -35.49
C LEU A 216 -14.89 -29.93 -35.44
N GLU A 217 -15.60 -30.10 -36.56
CA GLU A 217 -17.05 -29.92 -36.60
C GLU A 217 -17.73 -30.73 -35.48
N GLY A 218 -18.34 -30.02 -34.51
CA GLY A 218 -19.05 -30.61 -33.37
C GLY A 218 -18.37 -30.47 -32.00
N GLU A 219 -17.13 -29.98 -31.91
CA GLU A 219 -16.48 -29.71 -30.61
C GLU A 219 -16.81 -28.32 -30.05
N VAL A 220 -16.94 -28.26 -28.72
CA VAL A 220 -17.12 -26.99 -28.00
C VAL A 220 -15.87 -26.12 -28.20
N GLY A 221 -16.03 -24.87 -28.61
CA GLY A 221 -14.91 -23.97 -28.84
C GLY A 221 -14.08 -23.75 -27.57
N HIS A 222 -12.76 -23.63 -27.69
CA HIS A 222 -11.85 -23.37 -26.57
C HIS A 222 -11.31 -21.93 -26.62
N CYS A 223 -11.23 -21.28 -25.45
CA CYS A 223 -10.65 -19.94 -25.31
C CYS A 223 -9.29 -20.02 -24.61
N SER A 224 -8.23 -19.54 -25.26
CA SER A 224 -6.88 -19.57 -24.70
C SER A 224 -5.98 -18.50 -25.27
N PHE A 225 -4.81 -18.32 -24.66
CA PHE A 225 -3.73 -17.51 -25.20
C PHE A 225 -3.10 -18.20 -26.39
N SER A 226 -3.04 -17.49 -27.51
CA SER A 226 -2.47 -17.99 -28.75
C SER A 226 -1.60 -16.92 -29.43
N ALA A 227 -0.57 -17.38 -30.15
CA ALA A 227 0.25 -16.58 -31.04
C ALA A 227 -0.36 -16.48 -32.44
N GLN A 228 -1.40 -17.24 -32.75
CA GLN A 228 -2.20 -17.17 -33.97
C GLN A 228 -3.40 -16.23 -33.84
N PRO A 229 -4.02 -15.79 -34.96
CA PRO A 229 -5.18 -14.92 -34.92
C PRO A 229 -6.31 -15.55 -34.09
N VAL A 230 -6.78 -14.83 -33.06
CA VAL A 230 -7.88 -15.27 -32.19
C VAL A 230 -9.13 -14.42 -32.42
N ARG A 231 -10.30 -15.05 -32.34
CA ARG A 231 -11.59 -14.34 -32.39
C ARG A 231 -12.03 -13.90 -31.01
N LYS A 232 -12.87 -12.87 -30.94
CA LYS A 232 -13.49 -12.46 -29.68
C LYS A 232 -14.57 -13.48 -29.30
N PRO A 233 -14.71 -13.86 -28.02
CA PRO A 233 -15.81 -14.70 -27.58
C PRO A 233 -17.15 -14.03 -27.85
N GLU A 234 -18.13 -14.81 -28.29
CA GLU A 234 -19.50 -14.37 -28.55
C GLU A 234 -20.36 -14.54 -27.31
N HIS A 235 -21.28 -13.59 -27.09
CA HIS A 235 -22.21 -13.68 -25.95
C HIS A 235 -23.20 -14.81 -26.16
N GLY A 236 -23.34 -15.69 -25.16
CA GLY A 236 -24.29 -16.80 -25.17
C GLY A 236 -23.74 -18.12 -25.72
N VAL A 237 -22.48 -18.14 -26.18
CA VAL A 237 -21.80 -19.35 -26.62
C VAL A 237 -21.01 -19.95 -25.45
N THR A 238 -21.09 -21.27 -25.27
CA THR A 238 -20.30 -21.98 -24.25
C THR A 238 -18.94 -22.34 -24.84
N TYR A 239 -17.89 -21.99 -24.12
CA TYR A 239 -16.52 -22.38 -24.42
C TYR A 239 -16.00 -23.28 -23.30
N ARG A 240 -15.25 -24.33 -23.61
CA ARG A 240 -14.65 -25.27 -22.66
C ARG A 240 -13.16 -25.33 -22.82
#